data_AF-A0A231VM64-F1
#
_entry.id   AF-A0A231VM64-F1
#
_cell.length_a   1.000
_cell.length_b   1.000
_cell.length_c   1.000
_cell.angle_alpha   90.00
_cell.angle_beta   90.00
_cell.angle_gamma   90.00
#
_symmetry.space_group_name_H-M   'P 1'
#
loop_
_entity.id
_entity.type
_entity.pdbx_description
1 polymer ?
#
loop_
_entity_poly.entity_id
_entity_poly.type
_entity_poly.pdbx_seq_one_letter_code
_entity_poly.pdbx_strand_id
1 'polypeptide(L)'
;MDAYKYIFKQKNLVSDLDRDIYSYLILWQIKVEIYLDIIDDAKEHFLNIFDNITLSYNNIILFIECVLLLDEFEMSLKKDGIYNQLMNYDGENIWINLYIFMLSLKNKRRNYSIKDELLYMVEKDVDRFFLSLLHTILAEIYKDEGDEKWKSELKKAKELNHHNLRMTRLEIQWGIKNDDDLKKGKYYRFYPDDKDILKKYYDIYKCEKDKDFEPFKFNLLEGGSTGGSSYLITYKGVNILLDCGINLKDGKAYYNDFKKLGLDIKDIDLLVVTHCHLDHCGGIVNLIKNGLNCPIIMSHETLHILNGIFSKNGNMQDLNINVEDYKLLNIINDKTLTDYCYDAVIKDKKVSLNLIPSGHIFGACGVYIDIDGFSVFYTGDFTVKDVETNVGLCIPDGMNADVLITEATFGYTSSFSVYDKKIQDQLILEMLSDLTDHGVAFVPAFAVGKAQDLLLLLRRTFNYTPYNVYVDGALSYITMLYEKVKGAIYGNGILNANDIKLYDSKREFIKKEIALGNCLVMTSSDNLTEGSTSFIYGRELMSLDNAILLNISNNIKKPISMIQENIPIINHGIIQDIIEVFLKLAPKKVYIVHRGAKSNKSFNIEEVLSWFEGVDAVAP
;
A
#
# COMPACT_ATOMS: atom_id res chain seq x y z
N MET A 1 43.88 18.85 1.46
CA MET A 1 42.85 19.41 2.37
C MET A 1 42.28 20.76 1.92
N ASP A 2 42.99 21.62 1.15
CA ASP A 2 42.40 22.89 0.67
C ASP A 2 41.59 22.82 -0.64
N ALA A 3 41.66 21.73 -1.41
CA ALA A 3 40.75 21.47 -2.54
C ALA A 3 39.32 21.07 -2.08
N TYR A 4 39.18 20.61 -0.83
CA TYR A 4 37.90 20.16 -0.26
C TYR A 4 36.95 21.31 0.11
N LYS A 5 37.46 22.55 0.28
CA LYS A 5 36.66 23.70 0.73
C LYS A 5 36.07 24.57 -0.40
N TYR A 6 36.47 24.37 -1.65
CA TYR A 6 35.93 25.13 -2.79
C TYR A 6 34.66 24.48 -3.39
N ILE A 7 34.54 23.15 -3.33
CA ILE A 7 33.42 22.39 -3.91
C ILE A 7 32.12 22.58 -3.12
N PHE A 8 32.19 22.87 -1.82
CA PHE A 8 31.00 23.02 -0.97
C PHE A 8 30.30 24.39 -1.07
N LYS A 9 30.82 25.36 -1.83
CA LYS A 9 30.28 26.73 -1.84
C LYS A 9 29.41 27.09 -3.04
N GLN A 10 29.14 26.16 -3.96
CA GLN A 10 28.27 26.38 -5.15
C GLN A 10 27.06 25.43 -5.17
N LYS A 11 26.54 25.09 -3.98
CA LYS A 11 25.52 24.05 -3.75
C LYS A 11 24.09 24.37 -4.20
N ASN A 12 23.86 25.33 -5.12
CA ASN A 12 22.52 25.88 -5.34
C ASN A 12 21.95 25.86 -6.77
N LEU A 13 22.48 25.11 -7.75
CA LEU A 13 21.95 25.22 -9.13
C LEU A 13 21.83 23.95 -10.04
N VAL A 14 21.86 22.69 -9.54
CA VAL A 14 21.58 21.47 -10.38
C VAL A 14 20.84 20.36 -9.58
N SER A 15 19.91 19.61 -10.21
CA SER A 15 18.93 18.65 -9.62
C SER A 15 19.31 17.14 -9.77
N ASP A 16 18.95 16.27 -8.80
CA ASP A 16 19.52 14.91 -8.59
C ASP A 16 18.99 13.72 -9.45
N LEU A 17 18.25 13.90 -10.56
CA LEU A 17 18.10 12.80 -11.55
C LEU A 17 19.46 12.44 -12.20
N ASP A 18 20.40 13.38 -12.09
CA ASP A 18 21.80 13.29 -12.48
C ASP A 18 22.72 12.68 -11.40
N ARG A 19 22.24 12.05 -10.31
CA ARG A 19 23.15 11.50 -9.27
C ARG A 19 23.58 10.04 -9.45
N ASP A 20 22.75 9.16 -9.99
CA ASP A 20 23.08 7.72 -10.10
C ASP A 20 23.83 7.37 -11.39
N ILE A 21 23.50 8.05 -12.49
CA ILE A 21 24.28 8.02 -13.74
C ILE A 21 25.68 8.61 -13.50
N TYR A 22 25.77 9.65 -12.67
CA TYR A 22 27.02 10.30 -12.26
C TYR A 22 27.79 9.47 -11.23
N SER A 23 27.11 8.69 -10.37
CA SER A 23 27.74 7.69 -9.49
C SER A 23 28.28 6.47 -10.26
N TYR A 24 27.60 6.05 -11.34
CA TYR A 24 28.07 4.97 -12.21
C TYR A 24 29.24 5.39 -13.12
N LEU A 25 29.24 6.61 -13.64
CA LEU A 25 30.37 7.19 -14.39
C LEU A 25 31.57 7.51 -13.48
N ILE A 26 31.35 7.91 -12.22
CA ILE A 26 32.40 8.12 -11.21
C ILE A 26 33.01 6.79 -10.73
N LEU A 27 32.21 5.73 -10.55
CA LEU A 27 32.74 4.37 -10.26
C LEU A 27 33.50 3.80 -11.47
N TRP A 28 33.11 4.14 -12.69
CA TRP A 28 33.81 3.78 -13.93
C TRP A 28 35.15 4.51 -14.05
N GLN A 29 35.21 5.78 -13.64
CA GLN A 29 36.42 6.61 -13.59
C GLN A 29 37.40 6.15 -12.48
N ILE A 30 36.91 5.76 -11.31
CA ILE A 30 37.72 5.21 -10.19
C ILE A 30 38.33 3.83 -10.54
N LYS A 31 37.65 2.99 -11.33
CA LYS A 31 38.11 1.64 -11.68
C LYS A 31 39.15 1.62 -12.81
N VAL A 32 39.15 2.63 -13.67
CA VAL A 32 40.20 2.89 -14.67
C VAL A 32 41.47 3.41 -13.99
N GLU A 33 41.34 4.20 -12.92
CA GLU A 33 42.47 4.69 -12.10
C GLU A 33 43.17 3.57 -11.29
N ILE A 34 42.44 2.55 -10.84
CA ILE A 34 43.00 1.32 -10.25
C ILE A 34 43.77 0.47 -11.28
N TYR A 35 43.40 0.53 -12.56
CA TYR A 35 44.08 -0.25 -13.62
C TYR A 35 45.45 0.31 -14.02
N LEU A 36 45.81 1.46 -13.45
CA LEU A 36 47.15 2.04 -13.47
C LEU A 36 47.98 1.64 -12.23
N ASP A 37 47.36 0.97 -11.23
CA ASP A 37 47.67 -0.38 -10.67
C ASP A 37 47.11 -0.54 -9.21
N ILE A 38 46.64 -1.77 -8.84
CA ILE A 38 46.23 -2.33 -7.51
C ILE A 38 44.71 -2.27 -7.10
N ILE A 39 43.99 -3.42 -7.02
CA ILE A 39 43.76 -4.32 -5.84
C ILE A 39 42.95 -5.59 -6.26
N ASP A 40 43.46 -6.80 -5.97
CA ASP A 40 42.90 -8.11 -6.38
C ASP A 40 41.52 -8.47 -5.76
N ASP A 41 41.22 -7.99 -4.55
CA ASP A 41 39.99 -8.33 -3.81
C ASP A 41 38.69 -7.84 -4.49
N ALA A 42 38.76 -6.76 -5.27
CA ALA A 42 37.61 -6.20 -6.00
C ALA A 42 37.19 -7.04 -7.22
N LYS A 43 38.08 -7.92 -7.70
CA LYS A 43 37.87 -8.80 -8.86
C LYS A 43 37.09 -10.06 -8.49
N GLU A 44 37.39 -10.64 -7.33
CA GLU A 44 36.72 -11.83 -6.78
C GLU A 44 35.28 -11.51 -6.31
N HIS A 45 35.07 -10.29 -5.78
CA HIS A 45 33.73 -9.80 -5.39
C HIS A 45 32.79 -9.62 -6.60
N PHE A 46 33.31 -9.25 -7.77
CA PHE A 46 32.50 -9.04 -8.97
C PHE A 46 32.09 -10.36 -9.66
N LEU A 47 32.96 -11.38 -9.65
CA LEU A 47 32.66 -12.72 -10.21
C LEU A 47 31.58 -13.45 -9.40
N ASN A 48 31.59 -13.32 -8.07
CA ASN A 48 30.53 -13.84 -7.18
C ASN A 48 29.16 -13.16 -7.39
N ILE A 49 29.14 -11.91 -7.86
CA ILE A 49 27.89 -11.18 -8.16
C ILE A 49 27.36 -11.60 -9.54
N PHE A 50 28.23 -11.81 -10.53
CA PHE A 50 27.87 -12.17 -11.90
C PHE A 50 27.17 -13.54 -12.00
N ASP A 51 27.61 -14.52 -11.20
CA ASP A 51 27.00 -15.87 -11.14
C ASP A 51 25.59 -15.88 -10.50
N ASN A 52 25.16 -14.77 -9.89
CA ASN A 52 23.86 -14.63 -9.23
C ASN A 52 22.88 -13.70 -10.00
N ILE A 53 23.22 -13.23 -11.21
CA ILE A 53 22.36 -12.32 -11.98
C ILE A 53 21.29 -13.12 -12.73
N THR A 54 20.07 -13.15 -12.20
CA THR A 54 18.87 -13.45 -12.99
C THR A 54 18.53 -12.28 -13.91
N LEU A 55 18.32 -12.55 -15.20
CA LEU A 55 17.90 -11.58 -16.22
C LEU A 55 16.56 -10.93 -15.84
N SER A 56 16.61 -9.67 -15.41
CA SER A 56 15.43 -8.84 -15.20
C SER A 56 15.22 -7.88 -16.38
N TYR A 57 14.00 -7.35 -16.52
CA TYR A 57 13.61 -6.40 -17.58
C TYR A 57 14.54 -5.16 -17.65
N ASN A 58 14.99 -4.66 -16.49
CA ASN A 58 15.91 -3.53 -16.41
C ASN A 58 17.30 -3.86 -16.98
N ASN A 59 17.74 -5.11 -16.91
CA ASN A 59 19.05 -5.54 -17.42
C ASN A 59 19.10 -5.52 -18.96
N ILE A 60 17.94 -5.68 -19.62
CA ILE A 60 17.85 -5.66 -21.09
C ILE A 60 17.79 -4.22 -21.62
N ILE A 61 17.08 -3.33 -20.93
CA ILE A 61 17.06 -1.89 -21.27
C ILE A 61 18.45 -1.29 -21.05
N LEU A 62 19.08 -1.55 -19.90
CA LEU A 62 20.47 -1.13 -19.66
C LEU A 62 21.45 -1.69 -20.71
N PHE A 63 21.25 -2.93 -21.13
CA PHE A 63 22.10 -3.54 -22.15
C PHE A 63 21.91 -2.89 -23.53
N ILE A 64 20.68 -2.54 -23.91
CA ILE A 64 20.37 -1.81 -25.15
C ILE A 64 20.96 -0.39 -25.09
N GLU A 65 20.85 0.30 -23.97
CA GLU A 65 21.42 1.63 -23.76
C GLU A 65 22.96 1.61 -23.79
N CYS A 66 23.59 0.59 -23.21
CA CYS A 66 25.05 0.40 -23.29
C CYS A 66 25.53 0.16 -24.73
N VAL A 67 24.75 -0.53 -25.57
CA VAL A 67 25.06 -0.75 -26.99
C VAL A 67 24.90 0.53 -27.82
N LEU A 68 23.92 1.38 -27.50
CA LEU A 68 23.73 2.67 -28.16
C LEU A 68 24.81 3.69 -27.75
N LEU A 69 25.25 3.69 -26.50
CA LEU A 69 26.37 4.52 -26.03
C LEU A 69 27.71 4.12 -26.67
N LEU A 70 27.87 2.85 -27.07
CA LEU A 70 29.02 2.39 -27.86
C LEU A 70 29.05 2.97 -29.29
N ASP A 71 27.95 3.47 -29.85
CA ASP A 71 27.93 4.17 -31.14
C ASP A 71 28.51 5.59 -31.03
N GLU A 72 28.14 6.35 -30.01
CA GLU A 72 28.66 7.70 -29.79
C GLU A 72 30.15 7.68 -29.42
N PHE A 73 30.55 6.72 -28.60
CA PHE A 73 31.95 6.54 -28.21
C PHE A 73 32.83 6.10 -29.38
N GLU A 74 32.35 5.20 -30.25
CA GLU A 74 33.04 4.81 -31.48
C GLU A 74 33.23 6.01 -32.43
N MET A 75 32.20 6.86 -32.58
CA MET A 75 32.29 8.08 -33.38
C MET A 75 33.32 9.07 -32.81
N SER A 76 33.39 9.21 -31.49
CA SER A 76 34.40 10.05 -30.84
C SER A 76 35.82 9.52 -31.08
N LEU A 77 36.04 8.21 -30.86
CA LEU A 77 37.36 7.59 -31.07
C LEU A 77 37.83 7.64 -32.53
N LYS A 78 36.90 7.57 -33.50
CA LYS A 78 37.19 7.75 -34.92
C LYS A 78 37.57 9.19 -35.26
N LYS A 79 36.88 10.16 -34.65
CA LYS A 79 37.16 11.60 -34.80
C LYS A 79 38.55 11.96 -34.26
N ASP A 80 38.96 11.32 -33.16
CA ASP A 80 40.25 11.57 -32.52
C ASP A 80 41.40 10.71 -33.09
N GLY A 81 41.13 9.86 -34.08
CA GLY A 81 42.15 9.04 -34.77
C GLY A 81 42.66 7.82 -33.97
N ILE A 82 42.11 7.58 -32.78
CA ILE A 82 42.54 6.55 -31.82
C ILE A 82 41.90 5.18 -32.15
N TYR A 83 40.76 5.17 -32.86
CA TYR A 83 40.02 3.96 -33.21
C TYR A 83 40.87 2.89 -33.90
N ASN A 84 41.70 3.26 -34.89
CA ASN A 84 42.53 2.30 -35.62
C ASN A 84 43.72 1.76 -34.79
N GLN A 85 44.14 2.47 -33.74
CA GLN A 85 45.18 2.00 -32.82
C GLN A 85 44.61 0.97 -31.83
N LEU A 86 43.39 1.21 -31.33
CA LEU A 86 42.65 0.27 -30.48
C LEU A 86 42.29 -1.03 -31.21
N MET A 87 41.85 -0.96 -32.47
CA MET A 87 41.49 -2.15 -33.26
C MET A 87 42.67 -3.03 -33.66
N ASN A 88 43.90 -2.49 -33.59
CA ASN A 88 45.14 -3.22 -33.86
C ASN A 88 45.90 -3.54 -32.56
N TYR A 89 45.28 -3.35 -31.40
CA TYR A 89 45.87 -3.66 -30.10
C TYR A 89 45.96 -5.18 -29.91
N ASP A 90 47.18 -5.69 -29.70
CA ASP A 90 47.51 -7.12 -29.56
C ASP A 90 48.03 -7.47 -28.15
N GLY A 91 47.86 -6.56 -27.19
CA GLY A 91 48.26 -6.74 -25.79
C GLY A 91 47.28 -7.57 -24.95
N GLU A 92 47.76 -8.11 -23.83
CA GLU A 92 46.99 -9.00 -22.95
C GLU A 92 45.94 -8.30 -22.07
N ASN A 93 45.66 -7.00 -22.30
CA ASN A 93 44.73 -6.24 -21.48
C ASN A 93 43.26 -6.67 -21.73
N ILE A 94 42.68 -7.37 -20.75
CA ILE A 94 41.39 -8.03 -20.86
C ILE A 94 40.20 -7.09 -21.09
N TRP A 95 40.28 -5.81 -20.72
CA TRP A 95 39.19 -4.85 -20.93
C TRP A 95 39.25 -4.17 -22.30
N ILE A 96 40.45 -3.98 -22.86
CA ILE A 96 40.60 -3.60 -24.27
C ILE A 96 40.14 -4.77 -25.15
N ASN A 97 40.46 -6.01 -24.77
CA ASN A 97 39.94 -7.21 -25.43
C ASN A 97 38.42 -7.41 -25.23
N LEU A 98 37.86 -7.06 -24.06
CA LEU A 98 36.41 -7.07 -23.83
C LEU A 98 35.69 -5.98 -24.65
N TYR A 99 36.29 -4.80 -24.77
CA TYR A 99 35.80 -3.72 -25.64
C TYR A 99 35.84 -4.11 -27.12
N ILE A 100 36.94 -4.69 -27.59
CA ILE A 100 37.07 -5.28 -28.95
C ILE A 100 36.07 -6.43 -29.13
N PHE A 101 35.83 -7.26 -28.12
CA PHE A 101 34.83 -8.32 -28.13
C PHE A 101 33.40 -7.77 -28.20
N MET A 102 33.04 -6.75 -27.43
CA MET A 102 31.75 -6.05 -27.48
C MET A 102 31.52 -5.34 -28.83
N LEU A 103 32.57 -4.76 -29.42
CA LEU A 103 32.54 -4.25 -30.80
C LEU A 103 32.43 -5.38 -31.84
N SER A 104 33.01 -6.56 -31.59
CA SER A 104 32.86 -7.74 -32.44
C SER A 104 31.46 -8.35 -32.33
N LEU A 105 30.82 -8.28 -31.15
CA LEU A 105 29.42 -8.66 -30.92
C LEU A 105 28.47 -7.67 -31.58
N LYS A 106 28.76 -6.35 -31.51
CA LYS A 106 28.06 -5.29 -32.27
C LYS A 106 28.15 -5.52 -33.79
N ASN A 107 29.34 -5.85 -34.30
CA ASN A 107 29.54 -6.17 -35.73
C ASN A 107 28.93 -7.52 -36.14
N LYS A 108 28.88 -8.53 -35.26
CA LYS A 108 28.14 -9.78 -35.49
C LYS A 108 26.62 -9.60 -35.41
N ARG A 109 26.12 -8.70 -34.56
CA ARG A 109 24.70 -8.33 -34.41
C ARG A 109 24.18 -7.45 -35.54
N ARG A 110 25.05 -6.71 -36.25
CA ARG A 110 24.68 -6.11 -37.54
C ARG A 110 24.21 -7.13 -38.59
N ASN A 111 24.49 -8.42 -38.40
CA ASN A 111 24.02 -9.49 -39.29
C ASN A 111 22.66 -10.10 -38.90
N TYR A 112 22.05 -9.76 -37.76
CA TYR A 112 20.73 -10.27 -37.36
C TYR A 112 19.77 -9.11 -37.10
N SER A 113 18.54 -9.21 -37.60
CA SER A 113 17.52 -8.20 -37.33
C SER A 113 16.99 -8.36 -35.90
N ILE A 114 16.54 -7.28 -35.26
CA ILE A 114 15.93 -7.28 -33.91
C ILE A 114 14.84 -8.37 -33.78
N LYS A 115 14.13 -8.63 -34.87
CA LYS A 115 13.11 -9.68 -34.98
C LYS A 115 13.67 -11.09 -34.81
N ASP A 116 14.85 -11.38 -35.36
CA ASP A 116 15.49 -12.70 -35.26
C ASP A 116 15.97 -12.99 -33.82
N GLU A 117 16.39 -11.95 -33.10
CA GLU A 117 16.81 -12.05 -31.69
C GLU A 117 15.61 -12.27 -30.77
N LEU A 118 14.48 -11.59 -31.02
CA LEU A 118 13.24 -11.80 -30.27
C LEU A 118 12.65 -13.20 -30.47
N LEU A 119 12.70 -13.73 -31.70
CA LEU A 119 12.26 -15.10 -31.99
C LEU A 119 13.12 -16.14 -31.27
N TYR A 120 14.44 -15.94 -31.23
CA TYR A 120 15.36 -16.79 -30.48
C TYR A 120 15.08 -16.79 -28.96
N MET A 121 14.71 -15.63 -28.39
CA MET A 121 14.37 -15.52 -26.97
C MET A 121 13.05 -16.21 -26.62
N VAL A 122 12.06 -16.17 -27.52
CA VAL A 122 10.79 -16.90 -27.35
C VAL A 122 11.01 -18.42 -27.36
N GLU A 123 11.97 -18.92 -28.15
CA GLU A 123 12.31 -20.35 -28.21
C GLU A 123 13.04 -20.88 -26.95
N LYS A 124 13.51 -20.00 -26.06
CA LYS A 124 14.29 -20.37 -24.86
C LYS A 124 13.46 -20.58 -23.59
N ASP A 125 12.14 -20.63 -23.72
CA ASP A 125 11.17 -21.00 -22.66
C ASP A 125 11.40 -20.26 -21.33
N VAL A 126 11.30 -18.94 -21.40
CA VAL A 126 11.41 -18.00 -20.27
C VAL A 126 10.09 -17.91 -19.49
N ASP A 127 10.08 -17.28 -18.32
CA ASP A 127 8.85 -17.12 -17.50
C ASP A 127 7.64 -16.58 -18.31
N ARG A 128 6.42 -17.07 -17.99
CA ARG A 128 5.16 -16.73 -18.69
C ARG A 128 4.90 -15.23 -18.81
N PHE A 129 5.26 -14.44 -17.80
CA PHE A 129 5.10 -12.99 -17.81
C PHE A 129 5.99 -12.34 -18.89
N PHE A 130 7.20 -12.86 -19.04
CA PHE A 130 8.18 -12.37 -19.99
C PHE A 130 7.87 -12.81 -21.43
N LEU A 131 7.42 -14.06 -21.61
CA LEU A 131 6.93 -14.55 -22.90
C LEU A 131 5.74 -13.73 -23.42
N SER A 132 4.81 -13.34 -22.53
CA SER A 132 3.69 -12.47 -22.90
C SER A 132 4.15 -11.15 -23.52
N LEU A 133 5.22 -10.57 -23.00
CA LEU A 133 5.77 -9.29 -23.47
C LEU A 133 6.50 -9.46 -24.81
N LEU A 134 7.33 -10.50 -24.94
CA LEU A 134 8.05 -10.81 -26.18
C LEU A 134 7.08 -11.07 -27.34
N HIS A 135 6.02 -11.85 -27.11
CA HIS A 135 4.97 -12.11 -28.09
C HIS A 135 4.21 -10.82 -28.47
N THR A 136 4.04 -9.87 -27.54
CA THR A 136 3.41 -8.57 -27.82
C THR A 136 4.28 -7.72 -28.75
N ILE A 137 5.59 -7.67 -28.49
CA ILE A 137 6.55 -6.91 -29.29
C ILE A 137 6.68 -7.53 -30.70
N LEU A 138 6.78 -8.86 -30.79
CA LEU A 138 6.79 -9.58 -32.07
C LEU A 138 5.50 -9.32 -32.86
N ALA A 139 4.35 -9.29 -32.20
CA ALA A 139 3.08 -9.00 -32.87
C ALA A 139 3.08 -7.61 -33.50
N GLU A 140 3.50 -6.57 -32.79
CA GLU A 140 3.53 -5.23 -33.38
C GLU A 140 4.57 -5.11 -34.51
N ILE A 141 5.75 -5.76 -34.41
CA ILE A 141 6.73 -5.82 -35.51
C ILE A 141 6.12 -6.47 -36.75
N TYR A 142 5.52 -7.66 -36.61
CA TYR A 142 4.88 -8.35 -37.75
C TYR A 142 3.74 -7.51 -38.35
N LYS A 143 3.00 -6.76 -37.51
CA LYS A 143 1.89 -5.92 -37.96
C LYS A 143 2.38 -4.73 -38.78
N ASP A 144 3.45 -4.09 -38.36
CA ASP A 144 4.06 -2.95 -39.06
C ASP A 144 4.71 -3.38 -40.39
N GLU A 145 5.21 -4.62 -40.46
CA GLU A 145 5.69 -5.24 -41.70
C GLU A 145 4.54 -5.73 -42.62
N GLY A 146 3.28 -5.69 -42.16
CA GLY A 146 2.12 -6.19 -42.88
C GLY A 146 1.98 -7.72 -42.90
N ASP A 147 2.73 -8.44 -42.07
CA ASP A 147 2.73 -9.91 -41.97
C ASP A 147 1.64 -10.40 -41.00
N GLU A 148 0.69 -11.21 -41.48
CA GLU A 148 -0.46 -11.69 -40.71
C GLU A 148 -0.10 -12.50 -39.44
N LYS A 149 1.15 -12.96 -39.29
CA LYS A 149 1.64 -13.62 -38.08
C LYS A 149 1.41 -12.80 -36.81
N TRP A 150 1.28 -11.48 -36.91
CA TRP A 150 0.96 -10.63 -35.76
C TRP A 150 -0.29 -11.07 -35.01
N LYS A 151 -1.31 -11.59 -35.69
CA LYS A 151 -2.56 -12.05 -35.07
C LYS A 151 -2.32 -13.26 -34.17
N SER A 152 -1.42 -14.16 -34.59
CA SER A 152 -1.05 -15.37 -33.85
C SER A 152 -0.23 -15.02 -32.60
N GLU A 153 0.79 -14.18 -32.76
CA GLU A 153 1.65 -13.73 -31.66
C GLU A 153 0.84 -12.91 -30.62
N LEU A 154 -0.08 -12.06 -31.08
CA LEU A 154 -0.98 -11.32 -30.20
C LEU A 154 -1.93 -12.25 -29.42
N LYS A 155 -2.38 -13.35 -30.03
CA LYS A 155 -3.22 -14.34 -29.36
C LYS A 155 -2.43 -15.07 -28.26
N LYS A 156 -1.20 -15.49 -28.54
CA LYS A 156 -0.30 -16.11 -27.55
C LYS A 156 -0.02 -15.16 -26.38
N ALA A 157 0.24 -13.88 -26.66
CA ALA A 157 0.44 -12.87 -25.63
C ALA A 157 -0.80 -12.71 -24.72
N LYS A 158 -2.01 -12.69 -25.30
CA LYS A 158 -3.27 -12.60 -24.54
C LYS A 158 -3.54 -13.83 -23.67
N GLU A 159 -3.24 -15.01 -24.18
CA GLU A 159 -3.38 -16.28 -23.44
C GLU A 159 -2.41 -16.37 -22.25
N LEU A 160 -1.27 -15.64 -22.33
CA LEU A 160 -0.27 -15.59 -21.26
C LEU A 160 -0.56 -14.48 -20.22
N ASN A 161 -0.86 -13.23 -20.63
CA ASN A 161 -1.24 -12.14 -19.71
C ASN A 161 -1.90 -10.93 -20.42
N HIS A 162 -3.21 -10.72 -20.21
CA HIS A 162 -4.00 -9.71 -20.93
C HIS A 162 -3.78 -8.25 -20.47
N HIS A 163 -3.18 -8.00 -19.29
CA HIS A 163 -2.99 -6.64 -18.75
C HIS A 163 -1.76 -5.93 -19.33
N ASN A 164 -0.65 -6.65 -19.54
CA ASN A 164 0.58 -6.09 -20.11
C ASN A 164 0.40 -5.67 -21.59
N LEU A 165 -0.38 -6.43 -22.34
CA LEU A 165 -0.70 -6.17 -23.75
C LEU A 165 -1.29 -4.76 -23.99
N ARG A 166 -2.01 -4.24 -22.99
CA ARG A 166 -2.65 -2.93 -23.04
C ARG A 166 -1.65 -1.79 -22.80
N MET A 167 -0.70 -1.98 -21.88
CA MET A 167 0.34 -0.99 -21.57
C MET A 167 1.37 -0.87 -22.70
N THR A 168 1.86 -1.99 -23.22
CA THR A 168 2.85 -2.02 -24.31
C THR A 168 2.30 -1.45 -25.62
N ARG A 169 1.01 -1.63 -25.91
CA ARG A 169 0.36 -1.01 -27.08
C ARG A 169 0.29 0.52 -27.01
N LEU A 170 0.11 1.07 -25.82
CA LEU A 170 0.07 2.51 -25.60
C LEU A 170 1.46 3.14 -25.81
N GLU A 171 2.53 2.46 -25.36
CA GLU A 171 3.92 2.91 -25.53
C GLU A 171 4.35 2.93 -27.01
N ILE A 172 4.04 1.85 -27.76
CA ILE A 172 4.44 1.71 -29.18
C ILE A 172 3.67 2.69 -30.08
N GLN A 173 2.36 2.85 -29.86
CA GLN A 173 1.51 3.62 -30.77
C GLN A 173 1.61 5.15 -30.55
N TRP A 174 2.07 5.59 -29.37
CA TRP A 174 2.10 7.01 -28.98
C TRP A 174 3.51 7.54 -28.65
N GLY A 175 4.54 6.69 -28.70
CA GLY A 175 5.94 7.10 -28.65
C GLY A 175 6.34 7.79 -27.34
N ILE A 176 6.00 7.19 -26.20
CA ILE A 176 6.37 7.67 -24.86
C ILE A 176 7.89 7.54 -24.71
N LYS A 177 8.62 8.67 -24.59
CA LYS A 177 10.08 8.72 -24.84
C LYS A 177 10.95 9.46 -23.80
N ASN A 178 10.43 9.93 -22.67
CA ASN A 178 11.25 10.60 -21.64
C ASN A 178 10.63 10.47 -20.23
N ASP A 179 11.42 10.74 -19.18
CA ASP A 179 11.00 10.61 -17.77
C ASP A 179 9.83 11.51 -17.36
N ASP A 180 9.60 12.61 -18.06
CA ASP A 180 8.39 13.43 -17.87
C ASP A 180 7.16 12.81 -18.55
N ASP A 181 7.35 12.07 -19.63
CA ASP A 181 6.32 11.28 -20.30
C ASP A 181 6.13 9.89 -19.67
N LEU A 182 7.11 9.39 -18.91
CA LEU A 182 7.01 8.25 -17.96
C LEU A 182 6.35 8.69 -16.66
N LYS A 183 6.59 9.93 -16.20
CA LYS A 183 5.76 10.58 -15.19
C LYS A 183 4.35 10.74 -15.71
N LYS A 184 4.11 11.23 -16.94
CA LYS A 184 2.76 11.24 -17.57
C LYS A 184 2.25 9.83 -17.91
N GLY A 185 3.14 8.85 -18.11
CA GLY A 185 2.83 7.45 -18.38
C GLY A 185 2.40 6.68 -17.13
N LYS A 186 2.85 7.12 -15.95
CA LYS A 186 2.30 6.75 -14.64
C LYS A 186 0.83 7.19 -14.48
N TYR A 187 0.26 8.00 -15.38
CA TYR A 187 -1.16 8.42 -15.38
C TYR A 187 -2.08 7.46 -16.16
N TYR A 188 -1.59 6.37 -16.75
CA TYR A 188 -2.45 5.35 -17.39
C TYR A 188 -2.84 4.18 -16.47
N ARG A 189 -2.82 4.39 -15.15
CA ARG A 189 -3.86 3.81 -14.29
C ARG A 189 -4.93 4.88 -14.15
N PHE A 190 -6.07 4.65 -14.82
CA PHE A 190 -7.26 5.50 -14.87
C PHE A 190 -7.10 6.77 -14.07
N TYR A 191 -6.49 7.79 -14.68
CA TYR A 191 -6.76 9.11 -14.17
C TYR A 191 -8.27 9.29 -14.33
N PRO A 192 -8.98 9.64 -13.26
CA PRO A 192 -10.43 9.61 -13.24
C PRO A 192 -11.04 10.71 -14.12
N ASP A 193 -10.26 11.34 -15.01
CA ASP A 193 -10.66 12.43 -15.89
C ASP A 193 -11.15 11.92 -17.26
N ASP A 194 -10.81 10.68 -17.66
CA ASP A 194 -11.29 10.10 -18.92
C ASP A 194 -12.61 9.33 -18.73
N LYS A 195 -13.69 10.11 -18.71
CA LYS A 195 -15.07 9.63 -18.61
C LYS A 195 -15.42 8.56 -19.65
N ASP A 196 -14.93 8.69 -20.88
CA ASP A 196 -15.31 7.78 -21.97
C ASP A 196 -14.64 6.41 -21.83
N ILE A 197 -13.38 6.37 -21.39
CA ILE A 197 -12.69 5.11 -21.08
C ILE A 197 -13.37 4.42 -19.90
N LEU A 198 -13.66 5.16 -18.82
CA LEU A 198 -14.33 4.62 -17.63
C LEU A 198 -15.67 3.97 -17.98
N LYS A 199 -16.51 4.66 -18.77
CA LYS A 199 -17.78 4.13 -19.26
C LYS A 199 -17.63 2.83 -20.04
N LYS A 200 -16.69 2.79 -21.00
CA LYS A 200 -16.43 1.58 -21.80
C LYS A 200 -16.04 0.39 -20.92
N TYR A 201 -15.30 0.62 -19.85
CA TYR A 201 -14.94 -0.44 -18.91
C TYR A 201 -16.13 -0.92 -18.09
N TYR A 202 -16.92 0.01 -17.56
CA TYR A 202 -18.14 -0.34 -16.83
C TYR A 202 -19.10 -1.15 -17.72
N ASP A 203 -19.23 -0.76 -18.99
CA ASP A 203 -20.06 -1.45 -19.98
C ASP A 203 -19.61 -2.90 -20.27
N ILE A 204 -18.34 -3.25 -20.04
CA ILE A 204 -17.83 -4.62 -20.20
C ILE A 204 -18.30 -5.52 -19.05
N TYR A 205 -18.37 -4.98 -17.83
CA TYR A 205 -18.67 -5.77 -16.63
C TYR A 205 -20.14 -5.69 -16.20
N LYS A 206 -20.87 -4.64 -16.61
CA LYS A 206 -22.27 -4.45 -16.23
C LYS A 206 -23.13 -5.63 -16.69
N CYS A 207 -23.96 -6.14 -15.79
CA CYS A 207 -24.95 -7.16 -16.13
C CYS A 207 -26.20 -6.51 -16.74
N GLU A 208 -26.69 -7.03 -17.87
CA GLU A 208 -27.90 -6.53 -18.54
C GLU A 208 -29.20 -6.80 -17.77
N LYS A 209 -29.18 -7.68 -16.76
CA LYS A 209 -30.39 -8.01 -16.00
C LYS A 209 -30.79 -6.86 -15.07
N ASP A 210 -31.97 -6.30 -15.28
CA ASP A 210 -32.64 -5.48 -14.28
C ASP A 210 -33.19 -6.40 -13.17
N LYS A 211 -32.54 -6.38 -12.01
CA LYS A 211 -33.09 -6.96 -10.79
C LYS A 211 -33.92 -5.91 -10.07
N ASP A 212 -35.07 -6.33 -9.56
CA ASP A 212 -35.84 -5.51 -8.65
C ASP A 212 -35.06 -5.34 -7.34
N PHE A 213 -34.74 -4.08 -7.02
CA PHE A 213 -34.06 -3.73 -5.77
C PHE A 213 -35.02 -3.78 -4.59
N GLU A 214 -36.33 -3.67 -4.80
CA GLU A 214 -37.28 -3.78 -3.71
C GLU A 214 -37.36 -5.25 -3.21
N PRO A 215 -37.34 -5.49 -1.89
CA PRO A 215 -37.48 -4.54 -0.79
C PRO A 215 -36.17 -4.19 -0.06
N PHE A 216 -35.04 -4.01 -0.76
CA PHE A 216 -33.74 -3.68 -0.17
C PHE A 216 -33.77 -2.32 0.54
N LYS A 217 -33.33 -2.30 1.80
CA LYS A 217 -33.20 -1.09 2.61
C LYS A 217 -31.80 -0.98 3.17
N PHE A 218 -31.26 0.23 3.13
CA PHE A 218 -30.01 0.60 3.79
C PHE A 218 -30.34 1.69 4.82
N ASN A 219 -30.01 1.45 6.09
CA ASN A 219 -30.17 2.42 7.16
C ASN A 219 -28.80 2.79 7.73
N LEU A 220 -28.46 4.07 7.62
CA LEU A 220 -27.31 4.66 8.28
C LEU A 220 -27.66 4.87 9.76
N LEU A 221 -27.04 4.12 10.68
CA LEU A 221 -27.19 4.34 12.11
C LEU A 221 -26.24 5.46 12.57
N GLU A 222 -24.97 5.31 12.23
CA GLU A 222 -23.86 6.24 12.46
C GLU A 222 -22.81 6.05 11.33
N GLY A 223 -21.76 6.88 11.26
CA GLY A 223 -20.68 6.69 10.29
C GLY A 223 -20.93 7.26 8.88
N GLY A 224 -21.77 8.30 8.77
CA GLY A 224 -21.91 9.11 7.55
C GLY A 224 -20.69 10.00 7.26
N SER A 225 -19.84 10.21 8.27
CA SER A 225 -18.48 10.75 8.19
C SER A 225 -17.52 9.76 8.87
N THR A 226 -16.21 10.01 8.86
CA THR A 226 -15.26 9.22 9.65
C THR A 226 -15.68 9.16 11.12
N GLY A 227 -15.73 7.95 11.68
CA GLY A 227 -16.15 7.66 13.06
C GLY A 227 -17.56 7.04 13.21
N GLY A 228 -17.65 5.98 14.01
CA GLY A 228 -18.91 5.32 14.38
C GLY A 228 -19.59 4.51 13.27
N SER A 229 -18.85 3.92 12.35
CA SER A 229 -19.39 3.07 11.26
C SER A 229 -20.38 2.02 11.78
N SER A 230 -21.65 2.16 11.38
CA SER A 230 -22.66 1.14 11.65
C SER A 230 -23.84 1.28 10.70
N TYR A 231 -24.10 0.21 9.96
CA TYR A 231 -25.05 0.22 8.85
C TYR A 231 -25.95 -1.01 8.92
N LEU A 232 -27.27 -0.82 8.87
CA LEU A 232 -28.22 -1.92 8.83
C LEU A 232 -28.72 -2.11 7.41
N ILE A 233 -28.43 -3.26 6.81
CA ILE A 233 -29.02 -3.70 5.56
C ILE A 233 -30.20 -4.65 5.83
N THR A 234 -31.29 -4.45 5.10
CA THR A 234 -32.46 -5.33 5.15
C THR A 234 -32.85 -5.76 3.73
N TYR A 235 -32.99 -7.07 3.51
CA TYR A 235 -33.54 -7.60 2.26
C TYR A 235 -34.42 -8.82 2.53
N LYS A 236 -35.64 -8.82 1.96
CA LYS A 236 -36.65 -9.88 2.15
C LYS A 236 -36.86 -10.28 3.62
N GLY A 237 -36.73 -9.32 4.55
CA GLY A 237 -36.91 -9.52 6.00
C GLY A 237 -35.66 -9.97 6.76
N VAL A 238 -34.56 -10.29 6.09
CA VAL A 238 -33.25 -10.56 6.70
C VAL A 238 -32.56 -9.24 7.04
N ASN A 239 -32.12 -9.08 8.29
CA ASN A 239 -31.50 -7.88 8.85
C ASN A 239 -30.04 -8.18 9.22
N ILE A 240 -29.09 -7.57 8.50
CA ILE A 240 -27.66 -7.73 8.75
C ILE A 240 -27.08 -6.38 9.17
N LEU A 241 -26.46 -6.35 10.36
CA LEU A 241 -25.74 -5.20 10.87
C LEU A 241 -24.28 -5.28 10.42
N LEU A 242 -23.85 -4.29 9.64
CA LEU A 242 -22.48 -4.11 9.18
C LEU A 242 -21.79 -3.10 10.08
N ASP A 243 -20.79 -3.56 10.81
CA ASP A 243 -20.05 -2.84 11.85
C ASP A 243 -20.94 -2.28 12.98
N CYS A 244 -20.29 -1.99 14.10
CA CYS A 244 -20.89 -1.48 15.32
C CYS A 244 -19.97 -0.48 16.01
N GLY A 245 -19.47 0.48 15.23
CA GLY A 245 -18.57 1.51 15.68
C GLY A 245 -19.10 2.41 16.79
N ILE A 246 -18.18 3.16 17.39
CA ILE A 246 -18.52 4.28 18.29
C ILE A 246 -17.89 5.57 17.78
N ASN A 247 -18.55 6.66 18.11
CA ASN A 247 -17.97 7.99 17.99
C ASN A 247 -17.39 8.40 19.35
N LEU A 248 -16.10 8.73 19.41
CA LEU A 248 -15.47 9.29 20.59
C LEU A 248 -15.44 10.82 20.47
N LYS A 249 -16.22 11.51 21.31
CA LYS A 249 -16.22 12.98 21.39
C LYS A 249 -16.02 13.40 22.84
N ASP A 250 -15.03 14.25 23.08
CA ASP A 250 -14.68 14.78 24.42
C ASP A 250 -14.51 13.69 25.49
N GLY A 251 -13.86 12.57 25.14
CA GLY A 251 -13.65 11.43 26.04
C GLY A 251 -14.90 10.62 26.35
N LYS A 252 -15.98 10.78 25.58
CA LYS A 252 -17.22 10.01 25.73
C LYS A 252 -17.53 9.21 24.45
N ALA A 253 -17.88 7.95 24.65
CA ALA A 253 -18.38 7.07 23.60
C ALA A 253 -19.87 7.30 23.32
N TYR A 254 -20.21 7.46 22.04
CA TYR A 254 -21.57 7.52 21.53
C TYR A 254 -21.85 6.25 20.73
N TYR A 255 -22.92 5.54 21.11
CA TYR A 255 -23.32 4.25 20.55
C TYR A 255 -24.56 4.38 19.67
N ASN A 256 -24.80 3.34 18.86
CA ASN A 256 -25.99 3.21 18.02
C ASN A 256 -27.30 3.32 18.82
N ASP A 257 -28.27 4.00 18.24
CA ASP A 257 -29.63 4.11 18.77
C ASP A 257 -30.67 3.48 17.83
N PHE A 258 -30.87 2.17 18.00
CA PHE A 258 -31.82 1.38 17.19
C PHE A 258 -33.28 1.82 17.34
N LYS A 259 -33.63 2.51 18.45
CA LYS A 259 -34.99 2.99 18.68
C LYS A 259 -35.44 3.97 17.60
N LYS A 260 -34.50 4.73 17.02
CA LYS A 260 -34.76 5.66 15.90
C LYS A 260 -35.26 4.94 14.63
N LEU A 261 -34.90 3.67 14.46
CA LEU A 261 -35.34 2.85 13.32
C LEU A 261 -36.63 2.07 13.62
N GLY A 262 -37.19 2.17 14.84
CA GLY A 262 -38.33 1.36 15.24
C GLY A 262 -38.02 -0.15 15.29
N LEU A 263 -36.75 -0.52 15.47
CA LEU A 263 -36.28 -1.91 15.54
C LEU A 263 -35.82 -2.27 16.95
N ASP A 264 -36.07 -3.51 17.37
CA ASP A 264 -35.41 -4.09 18.54
C ASP A 264 -34.05 -4.65 18.10
N ILE A 265 -33.03 -4.53 18.96
CA ILE A 265 -31.70 -5.13 18.71
C ILE A 265 -31.79 -6.66 18.51
N LYS A 266 -32.83 -7.29 19.03
CA LYS A 266 -33.12 -8.72 18.86
C LYS A 266 -33.60 -9.07 17.44
N ASP A 267 -34.00 -8.09 16.64
CA ASP A 267 -34.42 -8.29 15.26
C ASP A 267 -33.24 -8.41 14.28
N ILE A 268 -32.00 -8.19 14.76
CA ILE A 268 -30.77 -8.35 13.98
C ILE A 268 -30.46 -9.84 13.85
N ASP A 269 -30.34 -10.32 12.61
CA ASP A 269 -30.10 -11.74 12.32
C ASP A 269 -28.61 -12.08 12.25
N LEU A 270 -27.77 -11.11 11.91
CA LEU A 270 -26.31 -11.27 11.78
C LEU A 270 -25.61 -9.94 12.07
N LEU A 271 -24.49 -10.00 12.81
CA LEU A 271 -23.54 -8.89 12.93
C LEU A 271 -22.27 -9.26 12.15
N VAL A 272 -21.79 -8.35 11.30
CA VAL A 272 -20.52 -8.50 10.59
C VAL A 272 -19.60 -7.37 11.02
N VAL A 273 -18.38 -7.69 11.46
CA VAL A 273 -17.36 -6.69 11.82
C VAL A 273 -16.19 -6.81 10.84
N THR A 274 -15.91 -5.71 10.13
CA THR A 274 -14.90 -5.67 9.07
C THR A 274 -13.48 -5.67 9.61
N HIS A 275 -13.24 -4.93 10.69
CA HIS A 275 -11.92 -4.81 11.32
C HIS A 275 -12.01 -4.29 12.76
N CYS A 276 -10.87 -4.23 13.45
CA CYS A 276 -10.78 -4.00 14.89
C CYS A 276 -10.54 -2.55 15.32
N HIS A 277 -10.74 -1.56 14.45
CA HIS A 277 -10.77 -0.17 14.92
C HIS A 277 -12.06 0.12 15.70
N LEU A 278 -11.98 1.01 16.69
CA LEU A 278 -13.10 1.27 17.61
C LEU A 278 -14.30 1.91 16.92
N ASP A 279 -14.07 2.70 15.88
CA ASP A 279 -15.11 3.24 15.04
C ASP A 279 -15.76 2.20 14.12
N HIS A 280 -15.37 0.92 14.19
CA HIS A 280 -16.05 -0.20 13.52
C HIS A 280 -16.49 -1.30 14.49
N CYS A 281 -15.80 -1.50 15.61
CA CYS A 281 -16.13 -2.57 16.57
C CYS A 281 -16.40 -2.08 18.01
N GLY A 282 -16.24 -0.79 18.29
CA GLY A 282 -16.22 -0.24 19.66
C GLY A 282 -17.53 -0.43 20.44
N GLY A 283 -18.64 -0.61 19.74
CA GLY A 283 -19.98 -0.77 20.30
C GLY A 283 -20.36 -2.21 20.58
N ILE A 284 -19.54 -3.20 20.21
CA ILE A 284 -19.90 -4.63 20.29
C ILE A 284 -20.32 -5.06 21.70
N VAL A 285 -19.58 -4.64 22.72
CA VAL A 285 -19.89 -4.95 24.13
C VAL A 285 -21.23 -4.32 24.53
N ASN A 286 -21.50 -3.10 24.08
CA ASN A 286 -22.78 -2.44 24.35
C ASN A 286 -23.95 -3.16 23.64
N LEU A 287 -23.76 -3.66 22.42
CA LEU A 287 -24.79 -4.45 21.73
C LEU A 287 -25.15 -5.72 22.51
N ILE A 288 -24.14 -6.46 22.98
CA ILE A 288 -24.36 -7.68 23.78
C ILE A 288 -25.09 -7.36 25.09
N LYS A 289 -24.69 -6.29 25.80
CA LYS A 289 -25.38 -5.83 27.03
C LYS A 289 -26.86 -5.51 26.79
N ASN A 290 -27.18 -4.95 25.64
CA ASN A 290 -28.55 -4.58 25.28
C ASN A 290 -29.36 -5.76 24.71
N GLY A 291 -28.76 -6.95 24.60
CA GLY A 291 -29.47 -8.19 24.27
C GLY A 291 -29.33 -8.65 22.82
N LEU A 292 -28.31 -8.20 22.09
CA LEU A 292 -27.96 -8.77 20.78
C LEU A 292 -27.73 -10.29 20.92
N ASN A 293 -28.45 -11.08 20.12
CA ASN A 293 -28.43 -12.54 20.22
C ASN A 293 -28.34 -13.24 18.84
N CYS A 294 -27.46 -12.74 17.97
CA CYS A 294 -27.17 -13.33 16.67
C CYS A 294 -25.72 -13.83 16.56
N PRO A 295 -25.37 -14.60 15.51
CA PRO A 295 -23.97 -14.87 15.18
C PRO A 295 -23.22 -13.59 14.82
N ILE A 296 -21.92 -13.58 15.10
CA ILE A 296 -21.02 -12.48 14.78
C ILE A 296 -19.99 -13.00 13.78
N ILE A 297 -19.80 -12.31 12.66
CA ILE A 297 -18.83 -12.71 11.62
C ILE A 297 -17.71 -11.68 11.59
N MET A 298 -16.47 -12.13 11.73
CA MET A 298 -15.26 -11.31 11.54
C MET A 298 -14.07 -12.22 11.29
N SER A 299 -12.95 -11.69 10.78
CA SER A 299 -11.74 -12.51 10.64
C SER A 299 -11.17 -12.95 11.99
N HIS A 300 -10.41 -14.04 11.98
CA HIS A 300 -9.73 -14.56 13.18
C HIS A 300 -8.79 -13.50 13.79
N GLU A 301 -8.08 -12.77 12.95
CA GLU A 301 -7.17 -11.69 13.33
C GLU A 301 -7.94 -10.53 13.99
N THR A 302 -9.08 -10.15 13.44
CA THR A 302 -9.95 -9.12 14.04
C THR A 302 -10.42 -9.54 15.42
N LEU A 303 -10.87 -10.78 15.60
CA LEU A 303 -11.28 -11.32 16.89
C LEU A 303 -10.13 -11.33 17.90
N HIS A 304 -8.93 -11.73 17.46
CA HIS A 304 -7.73 -11.77 18.29
C HIS A 304 -7.34 -10.39 18.82
N ILE A 305 -7.31 -9.38 17.94
CA ILE A 305 -7.00 -8.00 18.35
C ILE A 305 -8.12 -7.41 19.20
N LEU A 306 -9.39 -7.66 18.86
CA LEU A 306 -10.55 -7.23 19.64
C LEU A 306 -10.49 -7.76 21.08
N ASN A 307 -10.23 -9.06 21.26
CA ASN A 307 -10.01 -9.64 22.59
C ASN A 307 -8.89 -8.94 23.36
N GLY A 308 -7.82 -8.52 22.67
CA GLY A 308 -6.76 -7.70 23.22
C GLY A 308 -7.23 -6.33 23.69
N ILE A 309 -7.87 -5.58 22.80
CA ILE A 309 -8.38 -4.22 23.05
C ILE A 309 -9.32 -4.19 24.25
N PHE A 310 -10.27 -5.13 24.28
CA PHE A 310 -11.27 -5.21 25.32
C PHE A 310 -10.80 -6.02 26.53
N SER A 311 -9.53 -6.45 26.63
CA SER A 311 -9.01 -7.11 27.83
C SER A 311 -8.62 -6.11 28.93
N LYS A 312 -8.34 -6.62 30.13
CA LYS A 312 -7.81 -5.82 31.25
C LYS A 312 -6.52 -5.05 30.89
N ASN A 313 -5.71 -5.59 29.97
CA ASN A 313 -4.44 -5.00 29.58
C ASN A 313 -4.58 -3.96 28.44
N GLY A 314 -5.74 -3.90 27.77
CA GLY A 314 -6.01 -2.90 26.73
C GLY A 314 -6.23 -1.48 27.25
N ASN A 315 -6.49 -1.34 28.56
CA ASN A 315 -6.59 -0.06 29.31
C ASN A 315 -7.40 1.04 28.61
N MET A 316 -8.60 0.70 28.12
CA MET A 316 -9.53 1.63 27.46
C MET A 316 -10.41 2.37 28.48
N GLN A 317 -9.83 3.32 29.21
CA GLN A 317 -10.55 4.13 30.21
C GLN A 317 -11.70 4.94 29.59
N ASP A 318 -11.53 5.40 28.34
CA ASP A 318 -12.52 6.21 27.61
C ASP A 318 -13.79 5.44 27.20
N LEU A 319 -13.77 4.10 27.28
CA LEU A 319 -14.89 3.24 26.92
C LEU A 319 -15.79 2.86 28.10
N ASN A 320 -15.46 3.31 29.33
CA ASN A 320 -16.14 2.91 30.57
C ASN A 320 -16.33 1.38 30.70
N ILE A 321 -15.37 0.60 30.19
CA ILE A 321 -15.41 -0.87 30.27
C ILE A 321 -15.04 -1.26 31.70
N ASN A 322 -15.99 -1.85 32.42
CA ASN A 322 -15.78 -2.31 33.78
C ASN A 322 -15.25 -3.75 33.79
N VAL A 323 -14.76 -4.22 34.94
CA VAL A 323 -14.23 -5.59 35.09
C VAL A 323 -15.26 -6.67 34.71
N GLU A 324 -16.55 -6.39 34.90
CA GLU A 324 -17.65 -7.28 34.54
C GLU A 324 -17.81 -7.42 33.01
N ASP A 325 -17.42 -6.41 32.25
CA ASP A 325 -17.55 -6.38 30.79
C ASP A 325 -16.54 -7.29 30.11
N TYR A 326 -15.40 -7.57 30.76
CA TYR A 326 -14.45 -8.58 30.30
C TYR A 326 -15.06 -9.97 30.24
N LYS A 327 -16.08 -10.27 31.07
CA LYS A 327 -16.78 -11.55 31.01
C LYS A 327 -17.65 -11.69 29.76
N LEU A 328 -18.06 -10.57 29.16
CA LEU A 328 -18.83 -10.56 27.91
C LEU A 328 -17.97 -10.95 26.69
N LEU A 329 -16.63 -10.93 26.81
CA LEU A 329 -15.75 -11.45 25.76
C LEU A 329 -15.99 -12.94 25.51
N ASN A 330 -16.31 -13.72 26.55
CA ASN A 330 -16.66 -15.13 26.34
C ASN A 330 -17.92 -15.26 25.48
N ILE A 331 -18.92 -14.41 25.70
CA ILE A 331 -20.14 -14.39 24.88
C ILE A 331 -19.82 -13.97 23.44
N ILE A 332 -18.96 -12.97 23.25
CA ILE A 332 -18.52 -12.54 21.92
C ILE A 332 -17.80 -13.70 21.23
N ASN A 333 -16.84 -14.34 21.90
CA ASN A 333 -16.08 -15.48 21.35
C ASN A 333 -17.00 -16.65 21.00
N ASP A 334 -17.93 -17.02 21.87
CA ASP A 334 -18.87 -18.14 21.66
C ASP A 334 -19.83 -17.88 20.48
N LYS A 335 -20.14 -16.60 20.20
CA LYS A 335 -21.00 -16.19 19.09
C LYS A 335 -20.25 -15.89 17.80
N THR A 336 -18.93 -15.73 17.87
CA THR A 336 -18.13 -15.31 16.72
C THR A 336 -17.74 -16.51 15.87
N LEU A 337 -18.03 -16.42 14.57
CA LEU A 337 -17.56 -17.34 13.55
C LEU A 337 -16.47 -16.63 12.76
N THR A 338 -15.29 -17.25 12.67
CA THR A 338 -14.10 -16.67 12.04
C THR A 338 -13.79 -17.24 10.66
N ASP A 339 -14.71 -18.03 10.11
CA ASP A 339 -14.57 -18.59 8.77
C ASP A 339 -14.69 -17.48 7.73
N TYR A 340 -13.82 -17.52 6.72
CA TYR A 340 -13.85 -16.58 5.60
C TYR A 340 -15.09 -16.78 4.70
N CYS A 341 -15.81 -17.88 4.88
CA CYS A 341 -17.07 -18.18 4.21
C CYS A 341 -18.11 -18.57 5.27
N TYR A 342 -19.32 -18.04 5.14
CA TYR A 342 -20.46 -18.39 6.00
C TYR A 342 -21.69 -18.60 5.14
N ASP A 343 -22.32 -19.77 5.28
CA ASP A 343 -23.57 -20.12 4.60
C ASP A 343 -24.63 -20.46 5.65
N ALA A 344 -25.82 -19.87 5.53
CA ALA A 344 -26.94 -20.14 6.41
C ALA A 344 -28.28 -20.01 5.70
N VAL A 345 -29.33 -20.54 6.34
CA VAL A 345 -30.71 -20.24 5.99
C VAL A 345 -31.29 -19.36 7.10
N ILE A 346 -31.64 -18.11 6.77
CA ILE A 346 -32.20 -17.13 7.70
C ILE A 346 -33.56 -16.71 7.17
N LYS A 347 -34.63 -16.90 7.96
CA LYS A 347 -36.01 -16.54 7.58
C LYS A 347 -36.43 -17.09 6.20
N ASP A 348 -36.13 -18.36 5.94
CA ASP A 348 -36.38 -19.05 4.66
C ASP A 348 -35.71 -18.39 3.43
N LYS A 349 -34.55 -17.75 3.66
CA LYS A 349 -33.66 -17.20 2.64
C LYS A 349 -32.28 -17.84 2.74
N LYS A 350 -31.70 -18.21 1.61
CA LYS A 350 -30.30 -18.62 1.56
C LYS A 350 -29.45 -17.36 1.69
N VAL A 351 -28.61 -17.32 2.71
CA VAL A 351 -27.66 -16.25 2.97
C VAL A 351 -26.26 -16.82 2.88
N SER A 352 -25.43 -16.27 2.01
CA SER A 352 -24.00 -16.54 2.01
C SER A 352 -23.20 -15.26 2.22
N LEU A 353 -22.06 -15.38 2.88
CA LEU A 353 -21.16 -14.28 3.18
C LEU A 353 -19.72 -14.73 2.96
N ASN A 354 -18.93 -13.93 2.26
CA ASN A 354 -17.49 -14.12 2.09
C ASN A 354 -16.72 -12.91 2.57
N LEU A 355 -15.77 -13.13 3.47
CA LEU A 355 -14.78 -12.14 3.88
C LEU A 355 -13.63 -12.14 2.86
N ILE A 356 -13.22 -10.96 2.41
CA ILE A 356 -12.12 -10.78 1.45
C ILE A 356 -11.15 -9.78 2.08
N PRO A 357 -9.85 -10.09 2.23
CA PRO A 357 -8.88 -9.15 2.78
C PRO A 357 -8.98 -7.77 2.13
N SER A 358 -8.91 -6.69 2.93
CA SER A 358 -9.15 -5.33 2.44
C SER A 358 -7.91 -4.44 2.39
N GLY A 359 -6.74 -4.90 2.84
CA GLY A 359 -5.50 -4.10 2.83
C GLY A 359 -5.44 -2.95 3.85
N HIS A 360 -6.44 -2.79 4.73
CA HIS A 360 -6.48 -1.66 5.67
C HIS A 360 -5.60 -1.85 6.91
N ILE A 361 -5.98 -2.80 7.78
CA ILE A 361 -5.19 -3.21 8.95
C ILE A 361 -5.19 -4.73 9.07
N PHE A 362 -4.45 -5.27 10.03
CA PHE A 362 -4.39 -6.71 10.26
C PHE A 362 -5.77 -7.31 10.50
N GLY A 363 -6.15 -8.27 9.65
CA GLY A 363 -7.47 -8.91 9.69
C GLY A 363 -8.58 -8.17 8.96
N ALA A 364 -8.36 -6.95 8.49
CA ALA A 364 -9.40 -6.16 7.85
C ALA A 364 -9.92 -6.85 6.58
N CYS A 365 -11.24 -6.89 6.43
CA CYS A 365 -11.91 -7.54 5.32
C CYS A 365 -13.04 -6.68 4.75
N GLY A 366 -13.17 -6.68 3.43
CA GLY A 366 -14.41 -6.43 2.74
C GLY A 366 -15.32 -7.65 2.83
N VAL A 367 -16.61 -7.45 2.60
CA VAL A 367 -17.65 -8.44 2.84
C VAL A 367 -18.54 -8.53 1.61
N TYR A 368 -18.54 -9.68 0.96
CA TYR A 368 -19.54 -10.02 -0.07
C TYR A 368 -20.68 -10.79 0.56
N ILE A 369 -21.92 -10.36 0.35
CA ILE A 369 -23.13 -10.96 0.92
C ILE A 369 -24.07 -11.29 -0.23
N ASP A 370 -24.56 -12.53 -0.29
CA ASP A 370 -25.65 -12.95 -1.19
C ASP A 370 -26.87 -13.36 -0.35
N ILE A 371 -28.05 -12.81 -0.69
CA ILE A 371 -29.33 -13.17 -0.08
C ILE A 371 -30.29 -13.58 -1.21
N ASP A 372 -30.48 -14.88 -1.41
CA ASP A 372 -31.28 -15.44 -2.52
C ASP A 372 -30.89 -14.87 -3.90
N GLY A 373 -29.60 -14.74 -4.20
CA GLY A 373 -29.11 -14.20 -5.48
C GLY A 373 -29.08 -12.67 -5.57
N PHE A 374 -29.40 -11.95 -4.49
CA PHE A 374 -29.22 -10.50 -4.38
C PHE A 374 -27.91 -10.22 -3.62
N SER A 375 -27.00 -9.51 -4.27
CA SER A 375 -25.62 -9.38 -3.82
C SER A 375 -25.27 -7.98 -3.36
N VAL A 376 -24.62 -7.88 -2.20
CA VAL A 376 -24.13 -6.65 -1.59
C VAL A 376 -22.63 -6.80 -1.32
N PHE A 377 -21.83 -5.84 -1.78
CA PHE A 377 -20.42 -5.75 -1.40
C PHE A 377 -20.24 -4.57 -0.45
N TYR A 378 -19.75 -4.83 0.76
CA TYR A 378 -19.34 -3.80 1.71
C TYR A 378 -17.82 -3.79 1.83
N THR A 379 -17.16 -2.67 1.53
CA THR A 379 -15.68 -2.64 1.52
C THR A 379 -15.06 -2.67 2.91
N GLY A 380 -15.78 -2.24 3.94
CA GLY A 380 -15.13 -1.75 5.17
C GLY A 380 -14.18 -0.60 4.83
N ASP A 381 -13.17 -0.42 5.67
CA ASP A 381 -11.99 0.35 5.29
C ASP A 381 -11.06 -0.53 4.46
N PHE A 382 -10.54 -0.01 3.36
CA PHE A 382 -9.80 -0.82 2.39
C PHE A 382 -8.75 -0.02 1.62
N THR A 383 -7.80 -0.71 1.02
CA THR A 383 -7.05 -0.28 -0.16
C THR A 383 -6.86 -1.49 -1.06
N VAL A 384 -6.70 -1.29 -2.37
CA VAL A 384 -6.38 -2.39 -3.30
C VAL A 384 -4.88 -2.77 -3.27
N LYS A 385 -4.09 -2.14 -2.40
CA LYS A 385 -2.66 -2.38 -2.24
C LYS A 385 -2.39 -3.25 -1.03
N ASP A 386 -1.38 -4.09 -1.15
CA ASP A 386 -0.84 -4.81 0.00
C ASP A 386 -0.18 -3.82 0.96
N VAL A 387 -0.51 -3.95 2.23
CA VAL A 387 0.21 -3.35 3.35
C VAL A 387 0.99 -4.47 4.07
N GLU A 388 1.93 -4.12 4.95
CA GLU A 388 2.75 -5.15 5.60
C GLU A 388 1.89 -6.09 6.47
N THR A 389 0.82 -5.54 7.06
CA THR A 389 -0.07 -6.28 7.95
C THR A 389 -1.18 -7.05 7.21
N ASN A 390 -1.56 -6.68 5.98
CA ASN A 390 -2.72 -7.26 5.30
C ASN A 390 -2.62 -7.20 3.78
N VAL A 391 -3.20 -8.20 3.11
CA VAL A 391 -3.29 -8.25 1.65
C VAL A 391 -4.34 -7.26 1.19
N GLY A 392 -4.04 -6.55 0.09
CA GLY A 392 -4.92 -5.58 -0.54
C GLY A 392 -6.22 -6.19 -1.04
N LEU A 393 -7.25 -5.35 -1.13
CA LEU A 393 -8.54 -5.78 -1.67
C LEU A 393 -8.40 -6.24 -3.11
N CYS A 394 -8.58 -7.54 -3.32
CA CYS A 394 -8.57 -8.17 -4.63
C CYS A 394 -9.95 -8.75 -4.93
N ILE A 395 -10.73 -8.06 -5.76
CA ILE A 395 -12.01 -8.56 -6.26
C ILE A 395 -11.75 -9.68 -7.27
N PRO A 396 -12.26 -10.92 -7.04
CA PRO A 396 -12.10 -12.03 -7.98
C PRO A 396 -12.71 -11.73 -9.35
N ASP A 397 -12.09 -12.27 -10.41
CA ASP A 397 -12.60 -12.10 -11.77
C ASP A 397 -14.03 -12.66 -11.92
N GLY A 398 -14.91 -11.85 -12.52
CA GLY A 398 -16.32 -12.21 -12.73
C GLY A 398 -17.22 -12.06 -11.50
N MET A 399 -16.69 -11.57 -10.37
CA MET A 399 -17.51 -11.18 -9.23
C MET A 399 -18.22 -9.86 -9.52
N ASN A 400 -19.56 -9.88 -9.46
CA ASN A 400 -20.41 -8.70 -9.57
C ASN A 400 -21.20 -8.49 -8.26
N ALA A 401 -21.62 -7.26 -8.00
CA ALA A 401 -22.50 -6.92 -6.89
C ALA A 401 -23.70 -6.08 -7.37
N ASP A 402 -24.89 -6.29 -6.81
CA ASP A 402 -26.05 -5.45 -7.10
C ASP A 402 -25.94 -4.09 -6.37
N VAL A 403 -25.44 -4.12 -5.13
CA VAL A 403 -25.18 -2.95 -4.28
C VAL A 403 -23.71 -2.92 -3.85
N LEU A 404 -23.07 -1.76 -3.96
CA LEU A 404 -21.76 -1.47 -3.34
C LEU A 404 -21.93 -0.48 -2.19
N ILE A 405 -21.38 -0.79 -1.03
CA ILE A 405 -21.24 0.13 0.11
C ILE A 405 -19.73 0.33 0.27
N THR A 406 -19.23 1.55 0.04
CA THR A 406 -17.80 1.85 0.01
C THR A 406 -17.43 2.99 0.95
N GLU A 407 -16.28 2.88 1.62
CA GLU A 407 -15.68 4.02 2.31
C GLU A 407 -15.23 5.10 1.31
N ALA A 408 -15.04 6.31 1.81
CA ALA A 408 -14.47 7.42 1.05
C ALA A 408 -13.64 8.36 1.93
N THR A 409 -12.78 7.81 2.80
CA THR A 409 -11.85 8.59 3.63
C THR A 409 -11.01 9.54 2.78
N PHE A 410 -10.46 9.04 1.67
CA PHE A 410 -9.70 9.83 0.70
C PHE A 410 -10.44 10.03 -0.64
N GLY A 411 -11.76 9.78 -0.69
CA GLY A 411 -12.59 10.04 -1.88
C GLY A 411 -12.79 11.53 -2.21
N TYR A 412 -12.34 12.43 -1.34
CA TYR A 412 -12.51 13.89 -1.44
C TYR A 412 -11.20 14.68 -1.35
N THR A 413 -10.04 14.02 -1.29
CA THR A 413 -8.74 14.70 -1.13
C THR A 413 -7.68 14.10 -2.03
N SER A 414 -6.84 14.96 -2.63
CA SER A 414 -5.71 14.55 -3.48
C SER A 414 -4.40 14.42 -2.71
N SER A 415 -4.42 14.50 -1.37
CA SER A 415 -3.31 15.12 -0.63
C SER A 415 -2.48 14.20 0.27
N PHE A 416 -2.83 12.93 0.47
CA PHE A 416 -2.22 12.18 1.58
C PHE A 416 -1.80 10.73 1.32
N SER A 417 -1.74 10.29 0.08
CA SER A 417 -1.52 8.89 -0.25
C SER A 417 -0.56 8.75 -1.42
N VAL A 418 0.56 8.06 -1.19
CA VAL A 418 1.36 7.52 -2.28
C VAL A 418 0.58 6.36 -2.86
N TYR A 419 0.43 6.30 -4.18
CA TYR A 419 -0.33 5.23 -4.81
C TYR A 419 0.47 3.92 -4.96
N ASP A 420 1.80 4.03 -4.97
CA ASP A 420 2.72 2.91 -5.16
C ASP A 420 3.43 2.57 -3.85
N LYS A 421 3.25 1.34 -3.38
CA LYS A 421 3.85 0.83 -2.14
C LYS A 421 5.38 0.87 -2.14
N LYS A 422 6.04 0.67 -3.30
CA LYS A 422 7.51 0.74 -3.39
C LYS A 422 8.01 2.17 -3.23
N ILE A 423 7.33 3.13 -3.88
CA ILE A 423 7.65 4.56 -3.73
C ILE A 423 7.42 4.98 -2.28
N GLN A 424 6.32 4.52 -1.67
CA GLN A 424 6.04 4.76 -0.27
C GLN A 424 7.18 4.27 0.62
N ASP A 425 7.59 3.01 0.47
CA ASP A 425 8.63 2.40 1.28
C ASP A 425 9.96 3.13 1.13
N GLN A 426 10.33 3.50 -0.10
CA GLN A 426 11.52 4.29 -0.37
C GLN A 426 11.47 5.64 0.35
N LEU A 427 10.37 6.39 0.20
CA LEU A 427 10.20 7.70 0.87
C LEU A 427 10.27 7.57 2.40
N ILE A 428 9.63 6.55 2.97
CA ILE A 428 9.69 6.29 4.41
C ILE A 428 11.13 6.07 4.85
N LEU A 429 11.87 5.21 4.14
CA LEU A 429 13.24 4.85 4.50
C LEU A 429 14.21 6.02 4.31
N GLU A 430 14.06 6.80 3.25
CA GLU A 430 14.83 8.03 3.00
C GLU A 430 14.57 9.05 4.10
N MET A 431 13.29 9.34 4.39
CA MET A 431 12.91 10.23 5.49
C MET A 431 13.53 9.75 6.80
N LEU A 432 13.35 8.48 7.17
CA LEU A 432 13.91 7.97 8.41
C LEU A 432 15.45 8.06 8.43
N SER A 433 16.13 7.74 7.33
CA SER A 433 17.59 7.83 7.23
C SER A 433 18.08 9.25 7.48
N ASP A 434 17.55 10.22 6.72
CA ASP A 434 17.93 11.64 6.82
C ASP A 434 17.66 12.22 8.21
N LEU A 435 16.57 11.77 8.84
CA LEU A 435 16.17 12.21 10.18
C LEU A 435 17.02 11.56 11.29
N THR A 436 17.51 10.34 11.07
CA THR A 436 18.30 9.61 12.07
C THR A 436 19.74 10.09 12.16
N ASP A 437 20.23 10.88 11.22
CA ASP A 437 21.51 11.58 11.41
C ASP A 437 21.37 12.79 12.37
N HIS A 438 20.13 13.13 12.78
CA HIS A 438 19.79 14.35 13.52
C HIS A 438 18.75 14.13 14.64
N GLY A 439 19.06 13.28 15.64
CA GLY A 439 18.38 13.28 16.94
C GLY A 439 17.22 12.28 17.10
N VAL A 440 16.09 12.72 17.67
CA VAL A 440 14.97 11.84 18.08
C VAL A 440 13.80 11.97 17.11
N ALA A 441 13.41 10.87 16.48
CA ALA A 441 12.18 10.79 15.70
C ALA A 441 11.02 10.30 16.59
N PHE A 442 9.94 11.07 16.68
CA PHE A 442 8.77 10.76 17.50
C PHE A 442 7.52 10.52 16.66
N VAL A 443 6.93 9.32 16.76
CA VAL A 443 5.70 8.91 16.03
C VAL A 443 4.57 8.65 17.02
N PRO A 444 3.67 9.61 17.28
CA PRO A 444 2.40 9.32 17.92
C PRO A 444 1.45 8.63 16.92
N ALA A 445 0.87 7.50 17.32
CA ALA A 445 0.05 6.68 16.44
C ALA A 445 -1.13 6.02 17.16
N PHE A 446 -2.10 5.55 16.40
CA PHE A 446 -3.11 4.64 16.92
C PHE A 446 -2.44 3.36 17.42
N ALA A 447 -3.04 2.72 18.43
CA ALA A 447 -2.50 1.47 18.95
C ALA A 447 -2.58 0.32 17.93
N VAL A 448 -3.44 0.41 16.92
CA VAL A 448 -3.68 -0.60 15.88
C VAL A 448 -3.59 0.06 14.49
N GLY A 449 -2.76 -0.50 13.59
CA GLY A 449 -2.71 -0.13 12.17
C GLY A 449 -1.32 0.32 11.70
N LYS A 450 -1.23 1.54 11.17
CA LYS A 450 -0.04 2.09 10.49
C LYS A 450 1.28 1.95 11.26
N ALA A 451 1.23 2.03 12.58
CA ALA A 451 2.43 1.86 13.41
C ALA A 451 3.01 0.45 13.28
N GLN A 452 2.16 -0.58 13.25
CA GLN A 452 2.60 -1.96 13.02
C GLN A 452 3.09 -2.15 11.58
N ASP A 453 2.47 -1.52 10.58
CA ASP A 453 3.00 -1.56 9.21
C ASP A 453 4.41 -0.96 9.12
N LEU A 454 4.65 0.17 9.81
CA LEU A 454 5.99 0.78 9.87
C LEU A 454 7.00 -0.14 10.56
N LEU A 455 6.64 -0.77 11.69
CA LEU A 455 7.52 -1.71 12.39
C LEU A 455 7.85 -2.94 11.53
N LEU A 456 6.88 -3.47 10.79
CA LEU A 456 7.09 -4.59 9.88
C LEU A 456 7.93 -4.19 8.66
N LEU A 457 7.75 -2.99 8.12
CA LEU A 457 8.62 -2.45 7.07
C LEU A 457 10.08 -2.37 7.55
N LEU A 458 10.31 -1.88 8.76
CA LEU A 458 11.65 -1.84 9.36
C LEU A 458 12.22 -3.25 9.53
N ARG A 459 11.40 -4.21 9.95
CA ARG A 459 11.81 -5.62 10.08
C ARG A 459 12.15 -6.29 8.77
N ARG A 460 11.36 -6.05 7.73
CA ARG A 460 11.60 -6.58 6.39
C ARG A 460 12.85 -5.96 5.77
N THR A 461 13.12 -4.69 6.07
CA THR A 461 14.26 -3.94 5.51
C THR A 461 15.56 -4.24 6.25
N PHE A 462 15.53 -4.37 7.58
CA PHE A 462 16.73 -4.45 8.40
C PHE A 462 16.80 -5.72 9.25
N ASN A 463 17.92 -6.44 9.15
CA ASN A 463 18.24 -7.52 10.09
C ASN A 463 18.39 -6.97 11.52
N TYR A 464 19.05 -5.82 11.67
CA TYR A 464 19.13 -4.99 12.88
C TYR A 464 18.90 -3.55 12.48
N THR A 465 17.97 -2.85 13.14
CA THR A 465 17.74 -1.44 12.82
C THR A 465 18.98 -0.61 13.15
N PRO A 466 19.33 0.41 12.34
CA PRO A 466 20.55 1.20 12.54
C PRO A 466 20.50 2.10 13.80
N TYR A 467 19.32 2.23 14.40
CA TYR A 467 19.03 2.94 15.64
C TYR A 467 18.00 2.15 16.44
N ASN A 468 17.89 2.46 17.73
CA ASN A 468 16.85 1.84 18.58
C ASN A 468 15.47 2.38 18.21
N VAL A 469 14.49 1.48 18.12
CA VAL A 469 13.07 1.78 17.92
C VAL A 469 12.32 1.42 19.20
N TYR A 470 11.88 2.42 19.96
CA TYR A 470 11.15 2.23 21.20
C TYR A 470 9.65 2.27 20.97
N VAL A 471 8.93 1.22 21.36
CA VAL A 471 7.47 1.14 21.22
C VAL A 471 6.83 1.15 22.61
N ASP A 472 5.85 2.04 22.84
CA ASP A 472 5.29 2.27 24.17
C ASP A 472 3.77 2.54 24.16
N GLY A 473 3.16 2.51 25.35
CA GLY A 473 1.71 2.66 25.55
C GLY A 473 0.93 1.42 25.11
N ALA A 474 -0.36 1.60 24.81
CA ALA A 474 -1.21 0.52 24.30
C ALA A 474 -0.67 -0.07 22.99
N LEU A 475 0.02 0.75 22.20
CA LEU A 475 0.71 0.31 20.98
C LEU A 475 1.66 -0.86 21.25
N SER A 476 2.41 -0.84 22.36
CA SER A 476 3.35 -1.93 22.69
C SER A 476 2.64 -3.26 22.92
N TYR A 477 1.53 -3.25 23.65
CA TYR A 477 0.75 -4.45 23.92
C TYR A 477 0.09 -5.00 22.65
N ILE A 478 -0.49 -4.13 21.81
CA ILE A 478 -1.10 -4.55 20.54
C ILE A 478 -0.04 -5.13 19.61
N THR A 479 1.16 -4.55 19.53
CA THR A 479 2.26 -5.11 18.74
C THR A 479 2.63 -6.52 19.20
N MET A 480 2.62 -6.82 20.51
CA MET A 480 2.81 -8.20 20.99
C MET A 480 1.70 -9.15 20.54
N LEU A 481 0.46 -8.67 20.35
CA LEU A 481 -0.61 -9.49 19.81
C LEU A 481 -0.39 -9.80 18.33
N TYR A 482 0.16 -8.85 17.56
CA TYR A 482 0.55 -9.07 16.17
C TYR A 482 1.64 -10.13 16.07
N GLU A 483 2.64 -10.12 16.96
CA GLU A 483 3.74 -11.10 16.92
C GLU A 483 3.28 -12.56 17.00
N LYS A 484 2.21 -12.81 17.76
CA LYS A 484 1.64 -14.15 17.92
C LYS A 484 1.14 -14.75 16.61
N VAL A 485 0.86 -13.92 15.60
CA VAL A 485 0.28 -14.36 14.32
C VAL A 485 1.19 -14.04 13.14
N LYS A 486 1.86 -12.88 13.13
CA LYS A 486 2.74 -12.42 12.03
C LYS A 486 4.21 -12.80 12.21
N GLY A 487 4.62 -13.28 13.39
CA GLY A 487 6.03 -13.53 13.71
C GLY A 487 6.70 -12.33 14.39
N ALA A 488 7.98 -12.47 14.72
CA ALA A 488 8.69 -11.54 15.58
C ALA A 488 8.75 -10.10 15.02
N ILE A 489 8.26 -9.15 15.82
CA ILE A 489 8.35 -7.70 15.59
C ILE A 489 9.34 -7.08 16.58
N TYR A 490 9.42 -7.54 17.83
CA TYR A 490 10.45 -7.15 18.79
C TYR A 490 11.75 -7.95 18.61
N GLY A 491 12.87 -7.41 19.08
CA GLY A 491 14.22 -7.97 18.85
C GLY A 491 15.09 -7.02 18.04
N ASN A 492 16.27 -7.42 17.56
CA ASN A 492 17.17 -6.69 16.63
C ASN A 492 16.93 -5.16 16.45
N GLY A 493 17.05 -4.39 17.53
CA GLY A 493 16.89 -2.93 17.55
C GLY A 493 15.46 -2.35 17.73
N ILE A 494 14.39 -3.15 17.69
CA ILE A 494 13.02 -2.76 18.08
C ILE A 494 12.72 -3.29 19.48
N LEU A 495 12.40 -2.37 20.38
CA LEU A 495 12.33 -2.59 21.83
C LEU A 495 10.95 -2.21 22.36
N ASN A 496 10.41 -3.07 23.22
CA ASN A 496 9.24 -2.75 24.03
C ASN A 496 9.70 -1.90 25.22
N ALA A 497 9.30 -0.64 25.27
CA ALA A 497 9.72 0.29 26.32
C ALA A 497 9.26 -0.15 27.73
N ASN A 498 8.23 -1.00 27.83
CA ASN A 498 7.74 -1.50 29.11
C ASN A 498 8.65 -2.58 29.72
N ASP A 499 9.51 -3.21 28.92
CA ASP A 499 10.45 -4.24 29.39
C ASP A 499 11.74 -3.62 29.97
N ILE A 500 11.95 -2.32 29.77
CA ILE A 500 13.13 -1.60 30.25
C ILE A 500 12.91 -1.19 31.71
N LYS A 501 13.58 -1.87 32.64
CA LYS A 501 13.49 -1.64 34.10
C LYS A 501 14.66 -0.85 34.70
N LEU A 502 15.47 -0.23 33.86
CA LEU A 502 16.71 0.46 34.27
C LEU A 502 16.49 1.87 34.86
N TYR A 503 15.28 2.42 34.79
CA TYR A 503 14.97 3.79 35.19
C TYR A 503 13.86 3.81 36.25
N ASP A 504 13.96 4.72 37.22
CA ASP A 504 13.02 4.80 38.34
C ASP A 504 11.65 5.35 37.92
N SER A 505 11.58 6.02 36.77
CA SER A 505 10.34 6.53 36.20
C SER A 505 10.37 6.63 34.68
N LYS A 506 9.18 6.62 34.04
CA LYS A 506 9.05 6.87 32.60
C LYS A 506 9.66 8.21 32.19
N ARG A 507 9.53 9.24 33.03
CA ARG A 507 10.11 10.56 32.77
C ARG A 507 11.64 10.51 32.74
N GLU A 508 12.24 9.75 33.64
CA GLU A 508 13.68 9.56 33.67
C GLU A 508 14.17 8.79 32.44
N PHE A 509 13.47 7.72 32.05
CA PHE A 509 13.74 6.99 30.80
C PHE A 509 13.74 7.94 29.60
N ILE A 510 12.71 8.77 29.44
CA ILE A 510 12.63 9.73 28.33
C ILE A 510 13.81 10.70 28.34
N LYS A 511 14.17 11.25 29.50
CA LYS A 511 15.25 12.25 29.60
C LYS A 511 16.65 11.68 29.43
N LYS A 512 16.90 10.46 29.89
CA LYS A 512 18.25 9.88 29.92
C LYS A 512 18.54 8.98 28.73
N GLU A 513 17.53 8.29 28.21
CA GLU A 513 17.69 7.35 27.10
C GLU A 513 17.23 7.95 25.79
N ILE A 514 15.98 8.42 25.72
CA ILE A 514 15.37 8.87 24.47
C ILE A 514 15.97 10.21 24.05
N ALA A 515 15.94 11.23 24.91
CA ALA A 515 16.34 12.60 24.58
C ALA A 515 17.84 12.75 24.25
N LEU A 516 18.68 11.84 24.76
CA LEU A 516 20.13 11.85 24.51
C LEU A 516 20.55 10.86 23.41
N GLY A 517 19.63 10.00 22.97
CA GLY A 517 19.89 8.95 22.01
C GLY A 517 19.64 9.40 20.56
N ASN A 518 20.12 8.56 19.65
CA ASN A 518 19.67 8.56 18.26
C ASN A 518 18.66 7.41 18.12
N CYS A 519 17.37 7.74 18.11
CA CYS A 519 16.32 6.73 18.18
C CYS A 519 15.01 7.18 17.53
N LEU A 520 14.21 6.18 17.18
CA LEU A 520 12.81 6.31 16.81
C LEU A 520 11.96 5.90 18.02
N VAL A 521 10.96 6.71 18.39
CA VAL A 521 10.03 6.38 19.46
C VAL A 521 8.59 6.47 18.98
N MET A 522 7.87 5.36 19.12
CA MET A 522 6.49 5.20 18.67
C MET A 522 5.57 4.97 19.87
N THR A 523 4.50 5.76 19.98
CA THR A 523 3.63 5.70 21.17
C THR A 523 2.17 5.92 20.82
N SER A 524 1.26 5.35 21.62
CA SER A 524 -0.16 5.71 21.60
C SER A 524 -0.47 6.90 22.54
N SER A 525 -1.37 7.83 22.23
CA SER A 525 -2.27 7.93 21.08
C SER A 525 -1.74 8.87 19.98
N ASP A 526 -2.35 8.84 18.82
CA ASP A 526 -2.02 9.63 17.62
C ASP A 526 -2.27 11.14 17.73
N ASN A 527 -2.97 11.59 18.76
CA ASN A 527 -3.49 12.96 18.89
C ASN A 527 -2.95 13.73 20.11
N LEU A 528 -2.00 13.17 20.86
CA LEU A 528 -1.36 13.77 22.02
C LEU A 528 -2.35 14.24 23.11
N THR A 529 -3.44 13.49 23.33
CA THR A 529 -4.42 13.80 24.40
C THR A 529 -3.77 13.79 25.78
N GLU A 530 -4.10 14.77 26.63
CA GLU A 530 -3.57 14.84 28.00
C GLU A 530 -3.80 13.52 28.77
N GLY A 531 -2.77 13.03 29.46
CA GLY A 531 -2.79 11.75 30.15
C GLY A 531 -2.42 10.52 29.29
N SER A 532 -2.40 10.65 27.96
CA SER A 532 -1.92 9.58 27.07
C SER A 532 -0.39 9.39 27.17
N THR A 533 0.11 8.22 26.71
CA THR A 533 1.56 7.98 26.67
C THR A 533 2.24 8.95 25.71
N SER A 534 1.67 9.19 24.54
CA SER A 534 2.21 10.14 23.57
C SER A 534 2.26 11.57 24.10
N PHE A 535 1.32 12.00 24.95
CA PHE A 535 1.41 13.29 25.63
C PHE A 535 2.59 13.37 26.62
N ILE A 536 2.87 12.29 27.36
CA ILE A 536 4.01 12.23 28.30
C ILE A 536 5.34 12.37 27.53
N TYR A 537 5.50 11.65 26.42
CA TYR A 537 6.68 11.76 25.56
C TYR A 537 6.74 13.15 24.91
N GLY A 538 5.65 13.56 24.27
CA GLY A 538 5.55 14.86 23.61
C GLY A 538 5.96 16.00 24.52
N ARG A 539 5.50 16.04 25.78
CA ARG A 539 5.84 17.13 26.70
C ARG A 539 7.34 17.25 26.98
N GLU A 540 8.08 16.14 27.05
CA GLU A 540 9.53 16.18 27.30
C GLU A 540 10.34 16.33 26.01
N LEU A 541 9.84 15.83 24.87
CA LEU A 541 10.51 15.94 23.56
C LEU A 541 10.29 17.29 22.87
N MET A 542 9.17 17.96 23.13
CA MET A 542 8.83 19.28 22.54
C MET A 542 9.82 20.39 22.88
N SER A 543 10.61 20.23 23.94
CA SER A 543 11.66 21.18 24.34
C SER A 543 13.03 20.88 23.75
N LEU A 544 13.16 19.83 22.91
CA LEU A 544 14.42 19.44 22.32
C LEU A 544 14.53 20.02 20.90
N ASP A 545 15.65 20.69 20.62
CA ASP A 545 15.94 21.26 19.30
C ASP A 545 16.21 20.18 18.24
N ASN A 546 16.53 18.96 18.66
CA ASN A 546 16.86 17.81 17.82
C ASN A 546 15.74 16.75 17.79
N ALA A 547 14.50 17.08 18.15
CA ALA A 547 13.39 16.16 18.08
C ALA A 547 12.43 16.52 16.93
N ILE A 548 12.02 15.52 16.15
CA ILE A 548 11.16 15.68 14.99
C ILE A 548 9.91 14.82 15.18
N LEU A 549 8.75 15.39 14.91
CA LEU A 549 7.46 14.75 14.98
C LEU A 549 7.09 14.15 13.62
N LEU A 550 6.86 12.85 13.58
CA LEU A 550 6.49 12.10 12.38
C LEU A 550 5.02 11.73 12.43
N ASN A 551 4.23 12.38 11.60
CA ASN A 551 2.78 12.23 11.57
C ASN A 551 2.37 11.18 10.53
N ILE A 552 1.81 10.07 11.01
CA ILE A 552 1.27 8.99 10.17
C ILE A 552 -0.27 8.97 10.11
N SER A 553 -0.96 9.70 10.99
CA SER A 553 -2.40 9.52 11.27
C SER A 553 -3.28 10.76 11.02
N ASN A 554 -2.70 11.91 10.62
CA ASN A 554 -3.41 13.16 10.29
C ASN A 554 -4.26 13.79 11.40
N ASN A 555 -4.21 13.25 12.62
CA ASN A 555 -5.05 13.70 13.74
C ASN A 555 -4.40 14.76 14.64
N ILE A 556 -3.11 15.04 14.44
CA ILE A 556 -2.42 16.14 15.10
C ILE A 556 -2.79 17.45 14.41
N LYS A 557 -3.78 18.15 14.97
CA LYS A 557 -4.35 19.37 14.38
C LYS A 557 -3.74 20.66 14.92
N LYS A 558 -2.96 20.61 16.00
CA LYS A 558 -2.38 21.80 16.65
C LYS A 558 -0.90 21.96 16.26
N PRO A 559 -0.45 23.20 15.97
CA PRO A 559 0.97 23.46 15.78
C PRO A 559 1.71 23.16 17.09
N ILE A 560 2.72 22.31 16.97
CA ILE A 560 3.63 21.94 18.06
C ILE A 560 4.97 22.62 17.76
N SER A 561 5.76 22.94 18.79
CA SER A 561 7.07 23.58 18.63
C SER A 561 8.11 22.72 17.91
N MET A 562 7.80 21.45 17.64
CA MET A 562 8.67 20.50 16.94
C MET A 562 8.49 20.62 15.43
N ILE A 563 9.58 20.37 14.69
CA ILE A 563 9.50 20.14 13.24
C ILE A 563 8.57 18.96 13.01
N GLN A 564 7.60 19.11 12.11
CA GLN A 564 6.62 18.10 11.81
C GLN A 564 6.74 17.66 10.35
N GLU A 565 6.96 16.37 10.14
CA GLU A 565 7.00 15.75 8.82
C GLU A 565 5.87 14.72 8.70
N ASN A 566 5.25 14.64 7.53
CA ASN A 566 4.18 13.68 7.27
C ASN A 566 4.74 12.45 6.56
N ILE A 567 4.47 11.27 7.12
CA ILE A 567 4.86 10.01 6.50
C ILE A 567 3.66 9.44 5.74
N PRO A 568 3.80 9.21 4.41
CA PRO A 568 2.74 8.56 3.67
C PRO A 568 2.70 7.07 4.02
N ILE A 569 1.64 6.59 4.65
CA ILE A 569 1.38 5.16 4.83
C ILE A 569 -0.01 4.87 4.26
N ILE A 570 -0.03 4.08 3.18
CA ILE A 570 -1.22 3.52 2.54
C ILE A 570 -1.89 2.59 3.54
N ASN A 571 -3.16 2.86 3.80
CA ASN A 571 -4.06 1.96 4.51
C ASN A 571 -5.54 2.25 4.21
N HIS A 572 -5.86 3.25 3.40
CA HIS A 572 -7.22 3.55 2.96
C HIS A 572 -7.24 3.82 1.46
N GLY A 573 -8.42 3.66 0.88
CA GLY A 573 -8.65 3.68 -0.54
C GLY A 573 -8.65 5.11 -1.03
N ILE A 574 -7.82 5.36 -2.04
CA ILE A 574 -7.86 6.63 -2.76
C ILE A 574 -8.97 6.58 -3.80
N ILE A 575 -9.30 7.71 -4.43
CA ILE A 575 -10.39 7.75 -5.42
C ILE A 575 -10.21 6.71 -6.55
N GLN A 576 -8.97 6.43 -6.97
CA GLN A 576 -8.64 5.40 -7.95
C GLN A 576 -8.98 3.98 -7.46
N ASP A 577 -8.74 3.69 -6.17
CA ASP A 577 -9.04 2.37 -5.59
C ASP A 577 -10.56 2.15 -5.54
N ILE A 578 -11.32 3.19 -5.19
CA ILE A 578 -12.79 3.15 -5.19
C ILE A 578 -13.33 2.93 -6.61
N ILE A 579 -12.78 3.62 -7.61
CA ILE A 579 -13.16 3.44 -9.02
C ILE A 579 -12.82 2.03 -9.50
N GLU A 580 -11.66 1.47 -9.14
CA GLU A 580 -11.28 0.11 -9.52
C GLU A 580 -12.27 -0.92 -8.98
N VAL A 581 -12.63 -0.83 -7.69
CA VAL A 581 -13.62 -1.71 -7.07
C VAL A 581 -15.00 -1.54 -7.72
N PHE A 582 -15.43 -0.30 -7.95
CA PHE A 582 -16.69 0.01 -8.62
C PHE A 582 -16.77 -0.60 -10.03
N LEU A 583 -15.72 -0.44 -10.85
CA LEU A 583 -15.69 -0.96 -12.21
C LEU A 583 -15.70 -2.49 -12.25
N LYS A 584 -14.97 -3.14 -11.35
CA LYS A 584 -14.91 -4.61 -11.27
C LYS A 584 -16.23 -5.23 -10.86
N LEU A 585 -16.90 -4.63 -9.86
CA LEU A 585 -18.18 -5.14 -9.34
C LEU A 585 -19.39 -4.73 -10.19
N ALA A 586 -19.25 -3.65 -10.96
CA ALA A 586 -20.27 -3.02 -11.80
C ALA A 586 -21.67 -2.90 -11.15
N PRO A 587 -21.77 -2.27 -9.96
CA PRO A 587 -23.02 -2.18 -9.20
C PRO A 587 -23.99 -1.15 -9.80
N LYS A 588 -25.29 -1.40 -9.67
CA LYS A 588 -26.33 -0.42 -10.04
C LYS A 588 -26.68 0.55 -8.90
N LYS A 589 -26.36 0.19 -7.65
CA LYS A 589 -26.57 1.07 -6.50
C LYS A 589 -25.30 1.19 -5.66
N VAL A 590 -24.92 2.41 -5.30
CA VAL A 590 -23.70 2.69 -4.53
C VAL A 590 -24.03 3.56 -3.32
N TYR A 591 -23.63 3.13 -2.13
CA TYR A 591 -23.67 3.93 -0.91
C TYR A 591 -22.25 4.35 -0.52
N ILE A 592 -22.01 5.66 -0.48
CA ILE A 592 -20.73 6.24 -0.08
C ILE A 592 -20.80 6.61 1.39
N VAL A 593 -20.07 5.87 2.23
CA VAL A 593 -20.06 6.02 3.69
C VAL A 593 -18.66 6.35 4.19
N HIS A 594 -18.50 6.53 5.51
CA HIS A 594 -17.20 6.76 6.15
C HIS A 594 -16.37 7.85 5.44
N ARG A 595 -17.00 9.01 5.22
CA ARG A 595 -16.44 10.08 4.39
C ARG A 595 -15.44 10.91 5.19
N GLY A 596 -14.28 11.18 4.57
CA GLY A 596 -13.31 12.15 5.09
C GLY A 596 -13.84 13.60 5.05
N ALA A 597 -13.04 14.54 5.55
CA ALA A 597 -13.39 15.95 5.51
C ALA A 597 -13.53 16.43 4.05
N LYS A 598 -14.68 17.02 3.69
CA LYS A 598 -14.90 17.61 2.35
C LYS A 598 -13.83 18.67 2.08
N SER A 599 -13.06 18.49 1.01
CA SER A 599 -12.18 19.56 0.51
C SER A 599 -12.97 20.56 -0.33
N ASN A 600 -12.50 21.80 -0.43
CA ASN A 600 -13.11 22.82 -1.30
C ASN A 600 -12.90 22.56 -2.80
N LYS A 601 -12.33 21.40 -3.20
CA LYS A 601 -12.11 21.05 -4.62
C LYS A 601 -13.39 20.44 -5.22
N SER A 602 -13.65 20.77 -6.48
CA SER A 602 -14.84 20.35 -7.23
C SER A 602 -14.90 18.83 -7.47
N PHE A 603 -13.75 18.17 -7.57
CA PHE A 603 -13.65 16.77 -7.98
C PHE A 603 -13.72 15.80 -6.81
N ASN A 604 -14.73 14.92 -6.79
CA ASN A 604 -14.94 13.90 -5.76
C ASN A 604 -15.57 12.63 -6.34
N ILE A 605 -15.63 11.56 -5.53
CA ILE A 605 -16.17 10.26 -5.97
C ILE A 605 -17.65 10.31 -6.40
N GLU A 606 -18.49 11.15 -5.78
CA GLU A 606 -19.90 11.30 -6.17
C GLU A 606 -20.02 11.83 -7.61
N GLU A 607 -19.17 12.80 -7.97
CA GLU A 607 -19.11 13.35 -9.33
C GLU A 607 -18.69 12.27 -10.33
N VAL A 608 -17.67 11.48 -10.03
CA VAL A 608 -17.21 10.40 -10.92
C VAL A 608 -18.30 9.35 -11.11
N LEU A 609 -18.97 8.91 -10.05
CA LEU A 609 -20.03 7.91 -10.14
C LEU A 609 -21.26 8.43 -10.91
N SER A 610 -21.53 9.74 -10.87
CA SER A 610 -22.61 10.37 -11.66
C SER A 610 -22.43 10.23 -13.18
N TRP A 611 -21.24 9.84 -13.64
CA TRP A 611 -20.97 9.67 -15.07
C TRP A 611 -21.59 8.42 -15.66
N PHE A 612 -21.92 7.42 -14.85
CA PHE A 612 -22.40 6.11 -15.29
C PHE A 612 -23.92 6.07 -15.31
N GLU A 613 -24.49 5.91 -16.50
CA GLU A 613 -25.94 5.87 -16.68
C GLU A 613 -26.54 4.60 -16.05
N GLY A 614 -27.62 4.76 -15.28
CA GLY A 614 -28.28 3.67 -14.57
C GLY A 614 -27.64 3.28 -13.23
N VAL A 615 -26.65 4.04 -12.75
CA VAL A 615 -26.06 3.89 -11.42
C VAL A 615 -26.67 4.92 -10.47
N ASP A 616 -27.28 4.46 -9.38
CA ASP A 616 -27.79 5.27 -8.28
C ASP A 616 -26.74 5.36 -7.17
N ALA A 617 -25.98 6.46 -7.14
CA ALA A 617 -24.97 6.72 -6.11
C ALA A 617 -25.50 7.70 -5.06
N VAL A 618 -25.49 7.28 -3.80
CA VAL A 618 -26.01 8.04 -2.65
C VAL A 618 -24.92 8.19 -1.60
N ALA A 619 -24.75 9.42 -1.09
CA ALA A 619 -23.85 9.72 0.01
C ALA A 619 -24.66 10.19 1.23
N PRO A 620 -25.23 9.26 2.02
CA PRO A 620 -26.25 9.53 3.04
C PRO A 620 -25.81 10.39 4.20
#